data_AF-A0A258ED79-F1
#
_entry.id   AF-A0A258ED79-F1
#
_cell.length_a   1.000
_cell.length_b   1.000
_cell.length_c   1.000
_cell.angle_alpha   90.00
_cell.angle_beta   90.00
_cell.angle_gamma   90.00
#
_symmetry.space_group_name_H-M   'P 1'
#
loop_
_entity.id
_entity.type
_entity.pdbx_description
1 polymer ?
#
loop_
_entity_poly.entity_id
_entity_poly.type
_entity_poly.pdbx_seq_one_letter_code
_entity_poly.pdbx_strand_id
1 'polypeptide(L)'
;MLILRISKITLKRIGQKEGPNQRRKKTVSRVIRSMIKYTVGIASILAVLSVWGVNVGPALAGLGILGLVIGLGAQKFINDLIAGFFIIFEHHFDVG
;
A
#
# COMPACT_ATOMS: atom_id res chain seq x y z
N MET A 1 18.35 5.16 -46.38
CA MET A 1 17.03 4.82 -45.78
C MET A 1 17.12 4.07 -44.43
N LEU A 2 18.22 3.35 -44.12
CA LEU A 2 18.40 2.60 -42.86
C LEU A 2 18.75 3.47 -41.63
N ILE A 3 19.51 4.55 -41.81
CA ILE A 3 19.96 5.45 -40.72
C ILE A 3 18.77 6.12 -40.00
N LEU A 4 17.70 6.44 -40.73
CA LEU A 4 16.50 7.07 -40.17
C LEU A 4 15.63 6.13 -39.33
N ARG A 5 15.74 4.80 -39.50
CA ARG A 5 14.98 3.82 -38.70
C ARG A 5 15.57 3.65 -37.29
N ILE A 6 16.89 3.65 -37.17
CA ILE A 6 17.58 3.45 -35.89
C ILE A 6 17.31 4.64 -34.95
N SER A 7 17.31 5.86 -35.49
CA SER A 7 17.09 7.08 -34.70
C SER A 7 15.72 7.13 -34.00
N LYS A 8 14.65 6.67 -34.66
CA LYS A 8 13.29 6.68 -34.08
C LYS A 8 13.07 5.62 -32.98
N ILE A 9 13.80 4.51 -33.02
CA ILE A 9 13.68 3.43 -32.01
C ILE A 9 14.29 3.87 -30.66
N THR A 10 15.37 4.65 -30.70
CA THR A 10 16.07 5.09 -29.49
C THR A 10 15.34 6.24 -28.77
N LEU A 11 14.72 7.17 -29.52
CA LEU A 11 14.01 8.33 -28.95
C LEU A 11 12.76 7.96 -28.13
N LYS A 12 12.06 6.87 -28.48
CA LYS A 12 10.82 6.46 -27.78
C LYS A 12 11.05 5.88 -26.38
N ARG A 13 12.29 5.49 -26.04
CA ARG A 13 12.65 5.01 -24.68
C ARG A 13 13.06 6.13 -23.72
N ILE A 14 13.35 7.33 -24.24
CA ILE A 14 13.82 8.46 -23.42
C ILE A 14 12.63 9.34 -22.97
N GLY A 15 11.55 9.40 -23.76
CA GLY A 15 10.33 10.17 -23.45
C GLY A 15 9.36 9.53 -22.43
N GLN A 16 9.62 8.30 -21.97
CA GLN A 16 8.82 7.60 -20.95
C GLN A 16 9.62 7.32 -19.67
N LYS A 17 10.63 8.13 -19.37
CA LYS A 17 11.15 8.17 -18.01
C LYS A 17 10.11 8.79 -17.10
N GLU A 18 9.21 7.95 -16.58
CA GLU A 18 8.38 8.32 -15.43
C GLU A 18 9.32 8.89 -14.36
N GLY A 19 9.16 10.18 -14.08
CA GLY A 19 9.98 10.86 -13.09
C GLY A 19 9.96 10.08 -11.77
N PRO A 20 11.00 10.22 -10.92
CA PRO A 20 11.12 9.47 -9.66
C PRO A 20 9.84 9.54 -8.81
N ASN A 21 9.10 10.65 -8.87
CA ASN A 21 7.82 10.82 -8.19
C ASN A 21 6.71 9.89 -8.72
N GLN A 22 6.62 9.64 -10.02
CA GLN A 22 5.65 8.72 -10.62
C GLN A 22 5.94 7.26 -10.24
N ARG A 23 7.22 6.86 -10.20
CA ARG A 23 7.61 5.51 -9.75
C ARG A 23 7.25 5.29 -8.28
N ARG A 24 7.52 6.26 -7.41
CA ARG A 24 7.12 6.22 -5.99
C ARG A 24 5.60 6.09 -5.83
N LYS A 25 4.83 6.93 -6.53
CA LYS A 25 3.36 6.86 -6.52
C LYS A 25 2.83 5.49 -6.95
N LYS A 26 3.41 4.88 -7.99
CA LYS A 26 3.03 3.53 -8.44
C LYS A 26 3.35 2.45 -7.41
N THR A 27 4.51 2.51 -6.75
CA THR A 27 4.86 1.54 -5.71
C THR A 27 3.92 1.65 -4.51
N VAL A 28 3.65 2.86 -4.01
CA VAL A 28 2.71 3.07 -2.89
C VAL A 28 1.32 2.58 -3.27
N SER A 29 0.81 2.96 -4.45
CA SER A 29 -0.49 2.48 -4.92
C SER A 29 -0.55 0.95 -5.05
N ARG A 30 0.54 0.33 -5.51
CA ARG A 30 0.63 -1.14 -5.59
C ARG A 30 0.60 -1.79 -4.21
N VAL A 31 1.34 -1.26 -3.23
CA VAL A 31 1.34 -1.80 -1.85
C VAL A 31 -0.05 -1.72 -1.24
N ILE A 32 -0.72 -0.55 -1.33
CA ILE A 32 -2.07 -0.36 -0.80
C ILE A 32 -3.07 -1.32 -1.47
N ARG A 33 -3.03 -1.43 -2.81
CA ARG A 33 -3.91 -2.35 -3.55
C ARG A 33 -3.67 -3.80 -3.15
N SER A 34 -2.42 -4.22 -2.98
CA SER A 34 -2.08 -5.57 -2.53
C SER A 34 -2.58 -5.84 -1.11
N MET A 35 -2.42 -4.91 -0.18
CA MET A 35 -2.95 -5.03 1.18
C MET A 35 -4.46 -5.24 1.17
N ILE A 36 -5.21 -4.38 0.47
CA ILE A 36 -6.67 -4.50 0.34
C ILE A 36 -7.05 -5.85 -0.28
N LYS A 37 -6.36 -6.27 -1.35
CA LYS A 37 -6.63 -7.55 -2.02
C LYS A 37 -6.48 -8.73 -1.07
N TYR A 38 -5.43 -8.76 -0.24
CA TYR A 38 -5.23 -9.84 0.72
C TYR A 38 -6.25 -9.82 1.86
N THR A 39 -6.53 -8.65 2.43
CA THR A 39 -7.54 -8.51 3.49
C THR A 39 -8.92 -8.97 3.01
N VAL A 40 -9.36 -8.47 1.85
CA VAL A 40 -10.64 -8.88 1.25
C VAL A 40 -10.61 -10.36 0.87
N GLY A 41 -9.51 -10.87 0.32
CA GLY A 41 -9.37 -12.29 -0.02
C GLY A 41 -9.57 -13.20 1.19
N ILE A 42 -8.92 -12.91 2.32
CA ILE A 42 -9.07 -13.67 3.57
C ILE A 42 -10.51 -13.59 4.08
N ALA A 43 -11.09 -12.38 4.12
CA ALA A 43 -12.46 -12.19 4.58
C ALA A 43 -13.48 -12.97 3.73
N SER A 44 -13.33 -12.93 2.40
CA SER A 44 -14.19 -13.68 1.47
C SER A 44 -14.06 -15.19 1.65
N ILE A 45 -12.85 -15.71 1.84
CA ILE A 45 -12.64 -17.15 2.09
C ILE A 45 -13.34 -17.58 3.38
N LEU A 46 -13.17 -16.82 4.46
CA LEU A 46 -13.83 -17.12 5.73
C LEU A 46 -15.35 -17.02 5.62
N ALA A 47 -15.87 -16.04 4.89
CA ALA A 47 -17.31 -15.92 4.66
C ALA A 47 -17.86 -17.16 3.93
N VAL A 48 -17.19 -17.65 2.88
CA VAL A 48 -17.59 -18.86 2.15
C VAL A 48 -17.54 -20.09 3.07
N LEU A 49 -16.46 -20.27 3.83
CA LEU A 49 -16.34 -21.37 4.80
C LEU A 49 -17.45 -21.34 5.85
N SER A 50 -17.79 -20.15 6.34
CA SER A 50 -18.87 -19.98 7.31
C SER A 50 -20.23 -20.36 6.74
N VAL A 51 -20.52 -20.06 5.47
CA VAL A 51 -21.77 -20.45 4.80
C VAL A 51 -21.83 -21.97 4.60
N TRP A 52 -20.69 -22.63 4.40
CA TRP A 52 -20.61 -24.10 4.34
C TRP A 52 -20.68 -24.79 5.70
N GLY A 53 -20.93 -24.06 6.78
CA GLY A 53 -21.07 -24.60 8.14
C GLY A 53 -19.75 -24.92 8.83
N VAL A 54 -18.60 -24.49 8.27
CA VAL A 54 -17.30 -24.62 8.93
C VAL A 54 -17.18 -23.56 10.02
N ASN A 55 -16.75 -23.97 11.22
CA ASN A 55 -16.50 -23.03 12.31
C ASN A 55 -15.25 -22.17 12.02
N VAL A 56 -15.47 -20.91 11.68
CA VAL A 56 -14.41 -19.91 11.42
C VAL A 56 -13.90 -19.22 12.68
N GLY A 57 -14.48 -19.48 13.86
CA GLY A 57 -14.08 -18.90 15.13
C GLY A 57 -12.59 -19.05 15.45
N PRO A 58 -12.00 -20.26 15.35
CA PRO A 58 -10.55 -20.45 15.54
C PRO A 58 -9.69 -19.65 14.56
N ALA A 59 -10.12 -19.55 13.29
CA ALA A 59 -9.40 -18.79 12.27
C ALA A 59 -9.47 -17.28 12.56
N LEU A 60 -10.64 -16.77 12.95
CA LEU A 60 -10.83 -15.38 13.37
C LEU A 60 -10.03 -15.05 14.63
N ALA A 61 -9.97 -15.95 15.61
CA ALA A 61 -9.16 -15.79 16.81
C ALA A 61 -7.66 -15.70 16.47
N GLY A 62 -7.16 -16.59 15.58
CA GLY A 62 -5.77 -16.55 15.11
C GLY A 62 -5.45 -15.27 14.33
N LEU A 63 -6.33 -14.84 13.43
CA LEU A 63 -6.20 -13.57 12.72
C LEU A 63 -6.25 -12.36 13.65
N GLY A 64 -7.04 -12.43 14.73
CA GLY A 64 -7.08 -11.41 15.78
C GLY A 64 -5.72 -11.25 16.46
N ILE A 65 -5.10 -12.36 16.89
CA ILE A 65 -3.76 -12.34 17.51
C ILE A 65 -2.71 -11.82 16.51
N LEU A 66 -2.74 -12.27 15.26
CA LEU A 66 -1.85 -11.75 14.21
C LEU A 66 -2.06 -10.25 13.99
N GLY A 67 -3.31 -9.78 14.00
CA GLY A 67 -3.65 -8.36 13.90
C GLY A 67 -3.08 -7.55 15.06
N LEU A 68 -3.13 -8.08 16.29
CA LEU A 68 -2.50 -7.45 17.45
C LEU A 68 -0.98 -7.34 17.27
N VAL A 69 -0.30 -8.41 16.87
CA VAL A 69 1.16 -8.40 16.65
C VAL A 69 1.56 -7.37 15.60
N ILE A 70 0.84 -7.32 14.48
CA ILE A 70 1.07 -6.34 13.41
C ILE A 70 0.80 -4.91 13.92
N GLY A 71 -0.28 -4.71 14.66
CA GLY A 71 -0.66 -3.41 15.23
C GLY A 71 0.38 -2.89 16.23
N LEU A 72 0.89 -3.76 17.10
CA LEU A 72 1.96 -3.44 18.03
C LEU A 72 3.27 -3.11 17.29
N GLY A 73 3.60 -3.86 16.23
CA GLY A 73 4.76 -3.56 15.39
C GLY A 73 4.64 -2.23 14.63
N ALA A 74 3.42 -1.81 14.29
CA ALA A 74 3.13 -0.55 13.61
C ALA A 74 2.93 0.64 14.56
N GLN A 75 2.96 0.44 15.89
CA GLN A 75 2.63 1.46 16.88
C GLN A 75 3.45 2.75 16.70
N LYS A 76 4.76 2.62 16.51
CA LYS A 76 5.64 3.78 16.30
C LYS A 76 5.26 4.57 15.04
N PHE A 77 4.98 3.86 13.95
CA PHE A 77 4.55 4.48 12.69
C PHE A 77 3.26 5.28 12.86
N ILE A 78 2.30 4.76 13.61
CA ILE A 78 1.03 5.45 13.89
C ILE A 78 1.28 6.71 14.71
N ASN A 79 2.13 6.65 15.74
CA ASN A 79 2.50 7.82 16.54
C ASN A 79 3.15 8.92 15.69
N ASP A 80 4.09 8.54 14.82
CA ASP A 80 4.76 9.49 13.92
C ASP A 80 3.77 10.15 12.94
N LEU A 81 2.78 9.38 12.45
CA LEU A 81 1.73 9.89 11.56
C LEU A 81 0.80 10.87 12.28
N ILE A 82 0.37 10.56 13.51
CA ILE A 82 -0.49 11.43 14.32
C ILE A 82 0.25 12.71 14.69
N ALA A 83 1.51 12.61 15.14
CA ALA A 83 2.34 13.76 15.45
C ALA A 83 2.54 14.67 14.23
N GLY A 84 2.83 14.09 13.07
CA GLY A 84 2.93 14.83 11.80
C GLY A 84 1.63 15.53 11.42
N PHE A 85 0.48 14.87 11.60
CA PHE A 85 -0.84 15.49 11.37
C PHE A 85 -1.07 16.68 12.31
N PHE A 86 -0.79 16.53 13.61
CA PHE A 86 -0.93 17.60 14.60
C PHE A 86 -0.04 18.80 14.29
N ILE A 87 1.21 18.58 13.88
CA ILE A 87 2.12 19.66 13.48
C ILE A 87 1.53 20.51 12.34
N ILE A 88 0.95 19.86 11.32
CA ILE A 88 0.34 20.56 10.18
C ILE A 88 -0.96 21.25 10.62
N PHE A 89 -1.75 20.61 11.46
CA PHE A 89 -3.06 21.09 11.90
C PHE A 89 -2.97 22.29 12.85
N GLU A 90 -2.04 22.27 13.81
CA GLU A 90 -1.91 23.31 14.83
C GLU A 90 -1.04 24.49 14.41
N HIS A 91 -0.45 24.49 13.19
CA HIS A 91 0.49 25.52 12.72
C HIS A 91 1.52 25.91 13.81
N HIS A 92 2.01 24.92 14.58
CA HIS A 92 2.92 25.18 15.71
C HIS A 92 4.28 25.74 15.30
N PHE A 93 4.57 25.80 14.00
CA PHE A 93 5.66 26.60 13.45
C PHE A 93 5.07 27.60 12.45
N ASP A 94 4.91 28.84 12.90
CA ASP A 94 5.02 29.97 11.98
C ASP A 94 6.47 29.92 11.47
N VAL A 95 6.66 29.63 10.19
CA VAL A 95 7.99 29.58 9.58
C VAL A 95 8.49 31.02 9.43
N GLY A 96 9.02 31.55 10.53
CA GLY A 96 9.72 32.83 10.65
C GLY A 96 11.12 32.61 11.20
#